data_AF-A0A226CYU5-F1
#
_entry.id   AF-A0A226CYU5-F1
#
_cell.length_a   1.000
_cell.length_b   1.000
_cell.length_c   1.000
_cell.angle_alpha   90.00
_cell.angle_beta   90.00
_cell.angle_gamma   90.00
#
_symmetry.space_group_name_H-M   'P 1'
#
loop_
_entity.id
_entity.type
_entity.pdbx_description
1 polymer ?
#
loop_
_entity_poly.entity_id
_entity_poly.type
_entity_poly.pdbx_seq_one_letter_code
_entity_poly.pdbx_strand_id
1 'polypeptide(L)'
;MFLKGILGIGDVKQRFLQDQLGLLKHIVKLFVVRYPFQNLSSFGQWRPVDRFPPGRRAMFETIITGVGGLCGHNNAFLMYQLEALGYKTRFYQGEFVRTGIPHSHCTFTVTIPERVAKGKTYADRPKGDRTYLIDAGIGIPLHEPVPLDELPFTRRGGGFNFRYEWKNQPDKSVKILQRLNLGGDALIGQKSEDFISPQNYIVTMSTPKSFKDSKEPIAAVYTNPHSVFLHQGIYAFRYLSINEDDDDYKAVCIRGKELIRITKETRSVEKFASYADMEPILKEYFPMIPSQHVKASIAHYDMPFEDALKLPSVRERLYNY
;
A
#
# COMPACT_ATOMS: atom_id res chain seq x y z
N MET A 1 12.21 -19.31 3.62
CA MET A 1 11.76 -19.17 5.03
C MET A 1 10.51 -18.29 5.14
N PHE A 2 10.49 -17.09 4.57
CA PHE A 2 9.35 -16.15 4.65
C PHE A 2 8.00 -16.74 4.22
N LEU A 3 7.89 -17.27 3.00
CA LEU A 3 6.60 -17.76 2.49
C LEU A 3 6.01 -18.90 3.33
N LYS A 4 6.82 -19.93 3.66
CA LYS A 4 6.37 -21.06 4.47
C LYS A 4 6.16 -20.68 5.93
N GLY A 5 7.11 -19.95 6.52
CA GLY A 5 7.12 -19.67 7.96
C GLY A 5 6.21 -18.52 8.39
N ILE A 6 5.98 -17.52 7.53
CA ILE A 6 5.21 -16.32 7.87
C ILE A 6 3.87 -16.28 7.14
N LEU A 7 3.85 -16.61 5.85
CA LEU A 7 2.60 -16.68 5.08
C LEU A 7 1.96 -18.08 5.11
N GLY A 8 2.62 -19.11 5.65
CA GLY A 8 2.05 -20.46 5.66
C GLY A 8 1.95 -21.13 4.29
N ILE A 9 2.63 -20.60 3.26
CA ILE A 9 2.54 -21.12 1.89
C ILE A 9 3.48 -22.33 1.74
N GLY A 10 2.89 -23.52 1.60
CA GLY A 10 3.56 -24.78 1.28
C GLY A 10 3.91 -24.95 -0.20
N ASP A 11 4.75 -25.94 -0.51
CA ASP A 11 5.09 -26.42 -1.86
C ASP A 11 5.47 -25.35 -2.88
N VAL A 12 6.06 -24.25 -2.39
CA VAL A 12 6.37 -23.04 -3.17
C VAL A 12 7.11 -23.37 -4.47
N LYS A 13 8.14 -24.23 -4.41
CA LYS A 13 8.93 -24.59 -5.60
C LYS A 13 8.07 -25.29 -6.66
N GLN A 14 7.27 -26.28 -6.25
CA GLN A 14 6.40 -27.00 -7.17
C GLN A 14 5.35 -26.08 -7.77
N ARG A 15 4.68 -25.27 -6.94
CA ARG A 15 3.68 -24.30 -7.40
C ARG A 15 4.29 -23.26 -8.34
N PHE A 16 5.49 -22.77 -8.07
CA PHE A 16 6.18 -21.84 -8.96
C PHE A 16 6.52 -22.46 -10.33
N LEU A 17 6.78 -23.77 -10.40
CA LEU A 17 7.04 -24.45 -11.67
C LEU A 17 5.75 -24.79 -12.44
N GLN A 18 4.65 -25.02 -11.75
CA GLN A 18 3.40 -25.54 -12.35
C GLN A 18 2.30 -24.49 -12.54
N ASP A 19 2.28 -23.46 -11.70
CA ASP A 19 1.25 -22.42 -11.65
C ASP A 19 1.78 -21.14 -10.99
N GLN A 20 2.54 -20.35 -11.75
CA GLN A 20 3.10 -19.10 -11.25
C GLN A 20 2.03 -18.06 -10.91
N LEU A 21 0.92 -18.04 -11.64
CA LEU A 21 -0.13 -17.05 -11.41
C LEU A 21 -0.92 -17.39 -10.14
N GLY A 22 -1.32 -18.65 -9.95
CA GLY A 22 -2.01 -19.07 -8.74
C GLY A 22 -1.14 -18.91 -7.50
N LEU A 23 0.18 -19.15 -7.60
CA LEU A 23 1.11 -18.82 -6.52
C LEU A 23 1.17 -17.31 -6.25
N LEU A 24 1.31 -16.48 -7.30
CA LEU A 24 1.37 -15.01 -7.16
C LEU A 24 0.10 -14.47 -6.49
N LYS A 25 -1.09 -14.90 -6.94
CA LYS A 25 -2.38 -14.52 -6.34
C LYS A 25 -2.44 -14.86 -4.86
N HIS A 26 -2.05 -16.09 -4.50
CA HIS A 26 -2.03 -16.55 -3.12
C HIS A 26 -1.04 -15.72 -2.27
N ILE A 27 0.17 -15.44 -2.78
CA ILE A 27 1.15 -14.58 -2.09
C ILE A 27 0.59 -13.18 -1.84
N VAL A 28 0.06 -12.51 -2.88
CA VAL A 28 -0.46 -11.14 -2.77
C VAL A 28 -1.60 -11.08 -1.76
N LYS A 29 -2.56 -12.00 -1.85
CA LYS A 29 -3.70 -12.08 -0.93
C LYS A 29 -3.25 -12.19 0.52
N LEU A 30 -2.42 -13.19 0.83
CA LEU A 30 -1.95 -13.39 2.20
C LEU A 30 -1.07 -12.24 2.69
N PHE A 31 -0.28 -11.65 1.81
CA PHE A 31 0.55 -10.50 2.16
C PHE A 31 -0.31 -9.31 2.60
N VAL A 32 -1.30 -8.90 1.80
CA VAL A 32 -2.14 -7.73 2.15
C VAL A 32 -3.06 -7.98 3.35
N VAL A 33 -3.40 -9.25 3.63
CA VAL A 33 -4.14 -9.62 4.84
C VAL A 33 -3.26 -9.56 6.08
N ARG A 34 -2.01 -10.01 5.95
CA ARG A 34 -1.09 -10.10 7.08
C ARG A 34 -0.50 -8.75 7.47
N TYR A 35 -0.14 -7.92 6.50
CA TYR A 35 0.60 -6.68 6.73
C TYR A 35 -0.29 -5.46 6.55
N PRO A 36 -0.50 -4.64 7.60
CA PRO A 36 -1.30 -3.44 7.47
C PRO A 36 -0.58 -2.39 6.60
N PHE A 37 -1.38 -1.54 5.96
CA PHE A 37 -0.88 -0.25 5.52
C PHE A 37 -0.98 0.72 6.70
N GLN A 38 0.10 1.39 7.10
CA GLN A 38 0.04 2.31 8.23
C GLN A 38 1.17 3.33 8.25
N ASN A 39 0.91 4.47 8.88
CA ASN A 39 1.85 5.58 9.01
C ASN A 39 2.38 5.78 10.46
N LEU A 40 1.93 4.96 11.43
CA LEU A 40 2.30 5.05 12.84
C LEU A 40 3.79 4.79 13.09
N SER A 41 4.32 3.67 12.58
CA SER A 41 5.74 3.32 12.76
C SER A 41 6.69 4.23 11.98
N SER A 42 6.16 4.95 10.99
CA SER A 42 6.94 5.81 10.11
C SER A 42 7.05 7.24 10.63
N PHE A 43 6.02 7.76 11.28
CA PHE A 43 5.95 9.18 11.66
C PHE A 43 5.88 9.45 13.14
N GLY A 44 5.50 8.46 13.96
CA GLY A 44 5.46 8.66 15.41
C GLY A 44 6.85 8.95 16.01
N GLN A 45 7.92 8.44 15.40
CA GLN A 45 9.26 8.51 15.99
C GLN A 45 10.12 9.67 15.48
N TRP A 46 9.75 10.30 14.38
CA TRP A 46 10.64 11.19 13.64
C TRP A 46 10.00 12.55 13.43
N ARG A 47 10.70 13.61 13.86
CA ARG A 47 10.36 14.98 13.50
C ARG A 47 10.53 15.19 12.00
N PRO A 48 9.84 16.17 11.39
CA PRO A 48 9.99 16.47 9.97
C PRO A 48 11.45 16.48 9.47
N VAL A 49 12.36 17.06 10.24
CA VAL A 49 13.81 17.15 9.92
C VAL A 49 14.58 15.84 10.10
N ASP A 50 14.06 14.91 10.91
CA ASP A 50 14.69 13.62 11.19
C ASP A 50 14.05 12.47 10.37
N ARG A 51 13.04 12.79 9.54
CA ARG A 51 12.37 11.80 8.69
C ARG A 51 13.23 11.45 7.50
N PHE A 52 13.43 10.16 7.31
CA PHE A 52 14.09 9.63 6.13
C PHE A 52 13.30 8.44 5.61
N PRO A 53 13.35 8.16 4.30
CA PRO A 53 12.89 6.89 3.77
C PRO A 53 13.48 5.72 4.58
N PRO A 54 12.71 4.67 4.86
CA PRO A 54 13.26 3.48 5.49
C PRO A 54 14.37 2.90 4.59
N GLY A 55 15.56 2.72 5.15
CA GLY A 55 16.60 1.93 4.49
C GLY A 55 16.16 0.47 4.33
N ARG A 56 16.83 -0.28 3.45
CA ARG A 56 16.51 -1.69 3.18
C ARG A 56 16.42 -2.54 4.46
N ARG A 57 17.35 -2.35 5.39
CA ARG A 57 17.36 -3.08 6.68
C ARG A 57 16.10 -2.79 7.51
N ALA A 58 15.78 -1.51 7.74
CA ALA A 58 14.63 -1.09 8.52
C ALA A 58 13.30 -1.58 7.90
N MET A 59 13.21 -1.55 6.58
CA MET A 59 12.07 -2.11 5.87
C MET A 59 11.92 -3.62 6.12
N PHE A 60 12.99 -4.39 6.00
CA PHE A 60 12.94 -5.83 6.25
C PHE A 60 12.59 -6.14 7.70
N GLU A 61 13.20 -5.44 8.66
CA GLU A 61 12.88 -5.59 10.08
C GLU A 61 11.39 -5.33 10.34
N THR A 62 10.87 -4.22 9.80
CA THR A 62 9.45 -3.83 9.94
C THR A 62 8.48 -4.88 9.38
N ILE A 63 8.78 -5.44 8.20
CA ILE A 63 7.89 -6.44 7.60
C ILE A 63 8.07 -7.81 8.27
N ILE A 64 9.28 -8.24 8.61
CA ILE A 64 9.50 -9.54 9.28
C ILE A 64 8.81 -9.58 10.65
N THR A 65 8.75 -8.46 11.38
CA THR A 65 8.04 -8.37 12.66
C THR A 65 6.52 -8.20 12.52
N GLY A 66 5.99 -8.14 11.30
CA GLY A 66 4.54 -8.02 11.08
C GLY A 66 3.98 -6.60 11.10
N VAL A 67 4.81 -5.57 11.32
CA VAL A 67 4.36 -4.19 11.58
C VAL A 67 3.71 -3.53 10.35
N GLY A 68 4.08 -3.94 9.14
CA GLY A 68 3.60 -3.30 7.90
C GLY A 68 4.14 -1.88 7.73
N GLY A 69 3.56 -1.09 6.83
CA GLY A 69 4.01 0.30 6.62
C GLY A 69 3.35 0.96 5.41
N LEU A 70 3.97 2.03 4.91
CA LEU A 70 3.51 2.73 3.71
C LEU A 70 3.87 1.98 2.41
N CYS A 71 3.54 2.57 1.25
CA CYS A 71 3.80 1.97 -0.06
C CYS A 71 5.25 1.50 -0.23
N GLY A 72 6.21 2.31 0.24
CA GLY A 72 7.63 1.98 0.17
C GLY A 72 8.08 0.80 1.01
N HIS A 73 7.36 0.47 2.07
CA HIS A 73 7.65 -0.72 2.86
C HIS A 73 7.04 -1.95 2.19
N ASN A 74 5.73 -1.89 1.96
CA ASN A 74 4.95 -3.04 1.53
C ASN A 74 5.29 -3.47 0.10
N ASN A 75 5.33 -2.54 -0.86
CA ASN A 75 5.57 -2.87 -2.27
C ASN A 75 7.02 -3.28 -2.50
N ALA A 76 7.98 -2.58 -1.92
CA ALA A 76 9.39 -2.90 -2.10
C ALA A 76 9.76 -4.26 -1.47
N PHE A 77 9.28 -4.53 -0.24
CA PHE A 77 9.53 -5.83 0.38
C PHE A 77 8.90 -6.97 -0.43
N LEU A 78 7.64 -6.83 -0.85
CA LEU A 78 6.96 -7.87 -1.62
C LEU A 78 7.66 -8.11 -2.97
N MET A 79 8.09 -7.05 -3.64
CA MET A 79 8.89 -7.15 -4.86
C MET A 79 10.17 -7.95 -4.63
N TYR A 80 10.94 -7.66 -3.57
CA TYR A 80 12.16 -8.40 -3.24
C TYR A 80 11.89 -9.88 -2.97
N GLN A 81 10.79 -10.21 -2.29
CA GLN A 81 10.42 -11.60 -2.07
C GLN A 81 10.08 -12.31 -3.39
N LEU A 82 9.36 -11.65 -4.30
CA LEU A 82 9.00 -12.22 -5.60
C LEU A 82 10.23 -12.37 -6.51
N GLU A 83 11.14 -11.40 -6.52
CA GLU A 83 12.44 -11.51 -7.20
C GLU A 83 13.25 -12.71 -6.70
N ALA A 84 13.32 -12.90 -5.38
CA ALA A 84 14.04 -14.00 -4.77
C ALA A 84 13.45 -15.38 -5.13
N LEU A 85 12.17 -15.44 -5.50
CA LEU A 85 11.53 -16.67 -6.01
C LEU A 85 11.80 -16.91 -7.51
N GLY A 86 12.30 -15.90 -8.22
CA GLY A 86 12.56 -15.96 -9.66
C GLY A 86 11.49 -15.28 -10.53
N TYR A 87 10.54 -14.53 -9.95
CA TYR A 87 9.64 -13.70 -10.76
C TYR A 87 10.41 -12.55 -11.43
N LYS A 88 10.04 -12.23 -12.67
CA LYS A 88 10.55 -11.05 -13.38
C LYS A 88 9.75 -9.83 -12.96
N THR A 89 10.35 -8.98 -12.13
CA THR A 89 9.72 -7.77 -11.59
C THR A 89 10.20 -6.50 -12.28
N ARG A 90 9.39 -5.43 -12.24
CA ARG A 90 9.77 -4.07 -12.63
C ARG A 90 9.15 -3.06 -11.70
N PHE A 91 9.94 -2.14 -11.16
CA PHE A 91 9.46 -1.12 -10.23
C PHE A 91 9.03 0.15 -10.95
N TYR A 92 7.96 0.77 -10.46
CA TYR A 92 7.40 1.99 -11.02
C TYR A 92 7.06 3.00 -9.93
N GLN A 93 7.06 4.27 -10.31
CA GLN A 93 6.75 5.39 -9.42
C GLN A 93 5.59 6.17 -9.99
N GLY A 94 4.81 6.71 -9.07
CA GLY A 94 3.63 7.47 -9.37
C GLY A 94 3.40 8.57 -8.37
N GLU A 95 2.22 9.16 -8.48
CA GLU A 95 1.76 10.22 -7.60
C GLU A 95 0.29 10.05 -7.29
N PHE A 96 -0.09 10.42 -6.08
CA PHE A 96 -1.49 10.57 -5.72
C PHE A 96 -2.05 11.85 -6.35
N VAL A 97 -3.07 11.69 -7.20
CA VAL A 97 -3.66 12.78 -8.01
C VAL A 97 -4.08 13.95 -7.12
N ARG A 98 -4.70 13.66 -5.96
CA ARG A 98 -5.17 14.68 -5.02
C ARG A 98 -4.04 15.55 -4.45
N THR A 99 -2.86 14.97 -4.25
CA THR A 99 -1.73 15.68 -3.63
C THR A 99 -0.84 16.36 -4.66
N GLY A 100 -0.79 15.81 -5.89
CA GLY A 100 0.11 16.29 -6.94
C GLY A 100 1.58 16.21 -6.57
N ILE A 101 1.95 15.46 -5.53
CA ILE A 101 3.36 15.30 -5.12
C ILE A 101 3.99 14.23 -6.02
N PRO A 102 4.95 14.60 -6.89
CA PRO A 102 5.60 13.63 -7.76
C PRO A 102 6.31 12.56 -6.94
N HIS A 103 6.31 11.32 -7.42
CA HIS A 103 6.99 10.21 -6.75
C HIS A 103 6.54 10.02 -5.29
N SER A 104 5.24 10.22 -5.03
CA SER A 104 4.62 9.96 -3.72
C SER A 104 4.00 8.56 -3.60
N HIS A 105 4.00 7.79 -4.68
CA HIS A 105 3.55 6.40 -4.67
C HIS A 105 4.51 5.49 -5.44
N CYS A 106 4.51 4.21 -5.11
CA CYS A 106 5.24 3.21 -5.87
C CYS A 106 4.39 1.97 -6.07
N THR A 107 4.63 1.29 -7.18
CA THR A 107 4.06 -0.01 -7.51
C THR A 107 5.12 -0.84 -8.22
N PHE A 108 4.82 -2.10 -8.52
CA PHE A 108 5.67 -2.90 -9.39
C PHE A 108 4.83 -3.82 -10.25
N THR A 109 5.42 -4.34 -11.33
CA THR A 109 4.80 -5.39 -12.12
C THR A 109 5.56 -6.70 -11.98
N VAL A 110 4.85 -7.78 -12.28
CA VAL A 110 5.38 -9.13 -12.42
C VAL A 110 5.03 -9.64 -13.81
N THR A 111 6.03 -10.10 -14.57
CA THR A 111 5.83 -10.78 -15.84
C THR A 111 5.92 -12.30 -15.63
N ILE A 112 4.88 -13.02 -16.05
CA ILE A 112 4.76 -14.47 -15.97
C ILE A 112 4.74 -15.05 -17.38
N PRO A 113 5.60 -16.05 -17.70
CA PRO A 113 5.56 -16.71 -19.00
C PRO A 113 4.24 -17.46 -19.24
N GLU A 114 3.72 -17.39 -20.47
CA GLU A 114 2.42 -17.99 -20.86
C GLU A 114 2.28 -19.45 -20.39
N ARG A 115 3.32 -20.26 -20.64
CA ARG A 115 3.38 -21.70 -20.35
C ARG A 115 3.11 -22.10 -18.89
N VAL A 116 3.25 -21.16 -17.95
CA VAL A 116 3.09 -21.40 -16.50
C VAL A 116 2.03 -20.49 -15.88
N ALA A 117 1.28 -19.74 -16.69
CA ALA A 117 0.12 -18.98 -16.26
C ALA A 117 -1.14 -19.85 -16.34
N LYS A 118 -1.40 -20.70 -15.34
CA LYS A 118 -2.70 -21.41 -15.27
C LYS A 118 -3.79 -20.42 -14.85
N GLY A 119 -4.86 -20.36 -15.63
CA GLY A 119 -6.01 -19.48 -15.42
C GLY A 119 -7.00 -19.67 -16.58
N LYS A 120 -8.20 -19.07 -16.50
CA LYS A 120 -9.20 -19.15 -17.58
C LYS A 120 -8.55 -18.70 -18.91
N THR A 121 -8.26 -19.65 -19.79
CA THR A 121 -7.82 -19.38 -21.15
C THR A 121 -9.08 -19.08 -21.96
N TYR A 122 -9.33 -17.79 -22.21
CA TYR A 122 -10.34 -17.42 -23.20
C TYR A 122 -9.73 -17.64 -24.59
N ALA A 123 -10.50 -18.20 -25.52
CA ALA A 123 -10.04 -18.53 -26.87
C ALA A 123 -9.44 -17.32 -27.61
N ASP A 124 -9.86 -16.10 -27.25
CA ASP A 124 -9.47 -14.84 -27.88
C ASP A 124 -8.33 -14.10 -27.15
N ARG A 125 -7.64 -14.74 -26.18
CA ARG A 125 -6.56 -14.06 -25.45
C ARG A 125 -5.25 -14.00 -26.25
N PRO A 126 -4.50 -12.88 -26.18
CA PRO A 126 -3.20 -12.76 -26.81
C PRO A 126 -2.24 -13.84 -26.29
N LYS A 127 -1.55 -14.52 -27.21
CA LYS A 127 -0.44 -15.43 -26.89
C LYS A 127 0.76 -14.62 -26.36
N GLY A 128 1.49 -15.18 -25.40
CA GLY A 128 2.72 -14.60 -24.85
C GLY A 128 2.70 -14.33 -23.34
N ASP A 129 3.83 -13.82 -22.85
CA ASP A 129 4.04 -13.49 -21.45
C ASP A 129 3.02 -12.47 -20.94
N ARG A 130 2.51 -12.69 -19.74
CA ARG A 130 1.49 -11.86 -19.11
C ARG A 130 2.09 -10.96 -18.05
N THR A 131 1.68 -9.70 -17.99
CA THR A 131 2.18 -8.74 -17.00
C THR A 131 1.07 -8.30 -16.08
N TYR A 132 1.34 -8.39 -14.77
CA TYR A 132 0.40 -8.02 -13.73
C TYR A 132 0.99 -6.88 -12.89
N LEU A 133 0.17 -5.88 -12.57
CA LEU A 133 0.52 -4.86 -11.58
C LEU A 133 0.21 -5.39 -10.18
N ILE A 134 1.17 -5.19 -9.27
CA ILE A 134 1.04 -5.44 -7.84
C ILE A 134 1.10 -4.11 -7.09
N ASP A 135 0.13 -3.91 -6.20
CA ASP A 135 0.10 -2.78 -5.29
C ASP A 135 -0.48 -3.19 -3.93
N ALA A 136 0.41 -3.67 -3.06
CA ALA A 136 0.15 -4.01 -1.67
C ALA A 136 0.27 -2.80 -0.72
N GLY A 137 0.45 -1.59 -1.28
CA GLY A 137 0.92 -0.42 -0.55
C GLY A 137 0.06 0.82 -0.70
N ILE A 138 -1.16 0.74 -1.23
CA ILE A 138 -1.98 1.90 -1.61
C ILE A 138 -3.00 2.38 -0.55
N GLY A 139 -2.77 2.07 0.72
CA GLY A 139 -3.79 2.29 1.76
C GLY A 139 -4.83 1.18 1.75
N ILE A 140 -5.59 1.05 0.67
CA ILE A 140 -6.61 -0.01 0.50
C ILE A 140 -6.23 -0.86 -0.71
N PRO A 141 -5.32 -1.84 -0.53
CA PRO A 141 -4.82 -2.65 -1.62
C PRO A 141 -5.89 -3.60 -2.15
N LEU A 142 -5.77 -3.96 -3.43
CA LEU A 142 -6.42 -5.17 -3.93
C LEU A 142 -5.70 -6.39 -3.35
N HIS A 143 -6.46 -7.46 -3.11
CA HIS A 143 -5.90 -8.74 -2.67
C HIS A 143 -5.56 -9.67 -3.86
N GLU A 144 -5.54 -9.14 -5.08
CA GLU A 144 -5.11 -9.86 -6.28
C GLU A 144 -4.29 -8.97 -7.24
N PRO A 145 -3.40 -9.58 -8.06
CA PRO A 145 -2.70 -8.91 -9.14
C PRO A 145 -3.66 -8.34 -10.20
N VAL A 146 -3.38 -7.14 -10.71
CA VAL A 146 -4.15 -6.51 -11.78
C VAL A 146 -3.58 -6.92 -13.15
N PRO A 147 -4.32 -7.63 -14.01
CA PRO A 147 -3.86 -8.01 -15.35
C PRO A 147 -3.81 -6.80 -16.29
N LEU A 148 -2.61 -6.39 -16.72
CA LEU A 148 -2.44 -5.19 -17.57
C LEU A 148 -2.91 -5.40 -19.02
N ASP A 149 -3.05 -6.66 -19.44
CA ASP A 149 -3.61 -7.09 -20.73
C ASP A 149 -5.15 -7.08 -20.76
N GLU A 150 -5.80 -6.92 -19.61
CA GLU A 150 -7.27 -6.91 -19.47
C GLU A 150 -7.80 -5.54 -18.99
N LEU A 151 -7.09 -4.45 -19.29
CA LEU A 151 -7.55 -3.10 -18.96
C LEU A 151 -8.63 -2.61 -19.95
N PRO A 152 -9.68 -1.90 -19.48
CA PRO A 152 -9.91 -1.47 -18.11
C PRO A 152 -10.30 -2.64 -17.20
N PHE A 153 -9.67 -2.74 -16.03
CA PHE A 153 -9.91 -3.79 -15.06
C PHE A 153 -10.61 -3.21 -13.83
N THR A 154 -11.79 -3.74 -13.50
CA THR A 154 -12.58 -3.28 -12.34
C THR A 154 -12.68 -4.39 -11.30
N ARG A 155 -12.39 -4.05 -10.04
CA ARG A 155 -12.47 -5.00 -8.93
C ARG A 155 -12.80 -4.36 -7.61
N ARG A 156 -13.40 -5.16 -6.72
CA ARG A 156 -13.71 -4.74 -5.36
C ARG A 156 -12.55 -5.08 -4.40
N GLY A 157 -12.20 -4.16 -3.51
CA GLY A 157 -11.23 -4.39 -2.46
C GLY A 157 -11.51 -3.54 -1.22
N GLY A 158 -11.58 -4.17 -0.05
CA GLY A 158 -11.62 -3.46 1.24
C GLY A 158 -12.79 -2.50 1.41
N GLY A 159 -13.92 -2.74 0.74
CA GLY A 159 -15.10 -1.86 0.75
C GLY A 159 -15.46 -1.31 -0.62
N PHE A 160 -14.47 -1.16 -1.51
CA PHE A 160 -14.49 -0.16 -2.58
C PHE A 160 -14.37 -0.79 -3.95
N ASN A 161 -14.91 -0.12 -4.96
CA ASN A 161 -14.74 -0.51 -6.36
C ASN A 161 -13.59 0.28 -6.97
N PHE A 162 -12.58 -0.40 -7.47
CA PHE A 162 -11.43 0.22 -8.12
C PHE A 162 -11.42 -0.12 -9.60
N ARG A 163 -11.11 0.87 -10.44
CA ARG A 163 -10.88 0.68 -11.87
C ARG A 163 -9.45 1.08 -12.21
N TYR A 164 -8.77 0.21 -12.94
CA TYR A 164 -7.45 0.46 -13.49
C TYR A 164 -7.60 0.63 -15.00
N GLU A 165 -6.96 1.65 -15.55
CA GLU A 165 -7.01 1.91 -16.99
C GLU A 165 -5.83 2.76 -17.47
N TRP A 166 -5.58 2.73 -18.77
CA TRP A 166 -4.64 3.63 -19.40
C TRP A 166 -5.24 5.03 -19.48
N LYS A 167 -4.52 6.03 -18.95
CA LYS A 167 -4.89 7.43 -19.11
C LYS A 167 -4.59 7.85 -20.55
N ASN A 168 -5.57 8.46 -21.23
CA ASN A 168 -5.36 9.02 -22.56
C ASN A 168 -4.25 10.09 -22.50
N GLN A 169 -3.24 9.96 -23.36
CA GLN A 169 -2.13 10.89 -23.48
C GLN A 169 -2.01 11.35 -24.95
N PRO A 170 -1.67 12.62 -25.20
CA PRO A 170 -1.35 13.08 -26.55
C PRO A 170 -0.16 12.30 -27.14
N ASP A 171 0.87 12.07 -26.33
CA ASP A 171 2.02 11.25 -26.69
C ASP A 171 1.78 9.78 -26.29
N LYS A 172 1.55 8.94 -27.30
CA LYS A 172 1.32 7.49 -27.12
C LYS A 172 2.56 6.71 -26.67
N SER A 173 3.76 7.31 -26.72
CA SER A 173 4.98 6.69 -26.20
C SER A 173 5.01 6.69 -24.66
N VAL A 174 4.26 7.60 -24.04
CA VAL A 174 4.10 7.71 -22.59
C VAL A 174 2.86 6.93 -22.15
N LYS A 175 3.09 5.77 -21.53
CA LYS A 175 2.03 4.95 -20.95
C LYS A 175 1.83 5.36 -19.50
N ILE A 176 0.69 6.00 -19.21
CA ILE A 176 0.28 6.31 -17.83
C ILE A 176 -0.85 5.38 -17.43
N LEU A 177 -0.62 4.59 -16.40
CA LEU A 177 -1.67 3.81 -15.75
C LEU A 177 -2.31 4.68 -14.67
N GLN A 178 -3.64 4.69 -14.60
CA GLN A 178 -4.37 5.32 -13.49
C GLN A 178 -5.20 4.31 -12.73
N ARG A 179 -5.31 4.51 -11.42
CA ARG A 179 -6.28 3.85 -10.55
C ARG A 179 -7.34 4.86 -10.14
N LEU A 180 -8.59 4.50 -10.35
CA LEU A 180 -9.77 5.28 -10.01
C LEU A 180 -10.58 4.54 -8.94
N ASN A 181 -11.04 5.28 -7.93
CA ASN A 181 -12.03 4.80 -6.98
C ASN A 181 -13.44 5.12 -7.50
N LEU A 182 -14.19 4.09 -7.89
CA LEU A 182 -15.53 4.21 -8.44
C LEU A 182 -16.58 4.29 -7.33
N GLY A 183 -17.56 5.19 -7.50
CA GLY A 183 -18.60 5.40 -6.50
C GLY A 183 -18.14 6.24 -5.30
N GLY A 184 -16.99 6.92 -5.44
CA GLY A 184 -16.45 7.82 -4.43
C GLY A 184 -15.55 7.13 -3.40
N ASP A 185 -15.09 7.92 -2.44
CA ASP A 185 -14.33 7.42 -1.29
C ASP A 185 -15.31 6.85 -0.27
N ALA A 186 -15.15 5.58 0.15
CA ALA A 186 -15.82 5.01 1.31
C ALA A 186 -15.34 5.63 2.64
N LEU A 187 -15.12 6.94 2.63
CA LEU A 187 -14.97 7.79 3.78
C LEU A 187 -16.10 8.83 3.83
N ILE A 188 -16.74 9.22 2.71
CA ILE A 188 -17.60 10.44 2.66
C ILE A 188 -18.96 10.27 1.93
N GLY A 189 -19.46 9.05 1.71
CA GLY A 189 -20.81 8.84 1.13
C GLY A 189 -20.90 9.18 -0.36
N GLN A 190 -22.10 9.43 -0.89
CA GLN A 190 -22.28 9.88 -2.28
C GLN A 190 -21.58 11.22 -2.48
N LYS A 191 -20.78 11.33 -3.55
CA LYS A 191 -20.02 12.52 -3.91
C LYS A 191 -20.39 13.00 -5.31
N SER A 192 -20.11 14.28 -5.57
CA SER A 192 -20.20 14.86 -6.90
C SER A 192 -19.26 14.15 -7.88
N GLU A 193 -19.58 14.23 -9.16
CA GLU A 193 -18.78 13.62 -10.24
C GLU A 193 -17.33 14.13 -10.26
N ASP A 194 -17.09 15.35 -9.77
CA ASP A 194 -15.75 15.97 -9.70
C ASP A 194 -14.88 15.52 -8.51
N PHE A 195 -15.38 14.63 -7.64
CA PHE A 195 -14.63 14.23 -6.46
C PHE A 195 -13.44 13.32 -6.80
N ILE A 196 -12.22 13.81 -6.53
CA ILE A 196 -10.99 13.04 -6.67
C ILE A 196 -10.70 12.32 -5.35
N SER A 197 -10.85 11.00 -5.35
CA SER A 197 -10.51 10.18 -4.19
C SER A 197 -9.04 10.36 -3.80
N PRO A 198 -8.70 10.44 -2.49
CA PRO A 198 -7.32 10.49 -2.03
C PRO A 198 -6.48 9.28 -2.46
N GLN A 199 -7.13 8.19 -2.87
CA GLN A 199 -6.48 6.96 -3.34
C GLN A 199 -6.37 6.87 -4.87
N ASN A 200 -6.84 7.89 -5.60
CA ASN A 200 -6.59 7.98 -7.03
C ASN A 200 -5.12 8.30 -7.22
N TYR A 201 -4.45 7.51 -8.06
CA TYR A 201 -3.05 7.73 -8.39
C TYR A 201 -2.82 7.49 -9.88
N ILE A 202 -1.72 8.06 -10.37
CA ILE A 202 -1.17 7.76 -11.68
C ILE A 202 0.26 7.22 -11.56
N VAL A 203 0.65 6.32 -12.46
CA VAL A 203 2.00 5.75 -12.53
C VAL A 203 2.47 5.77 -13.98
N THR A 204 3.68 6.27 -14.22
CA THR A 204 4.31 6.25 -15.54
C THR A 204 4.97 4.90 -15.78
N MET A 205 4.46 4.14 -16.74
CA MET A 205 4.82 2.75 -17.02
C MET A 205 5.87 2.59 -18.14
N SER A 206 6.24 3.67 -18.83
CA SER A 206 7.17 3.60 -19.97
C SER A 206 8.62 3.29 -19.59
N THR A 207 9.06 3.70 -18.39
CA THR A 207 10.46 3.57 -17.98
C THR A 207 10.53 2.93 -16.59
N PRO A 208 10.66 1.59 -16.50
CA PRO A 208 10.83 0.95 -15.21
C PRO A 208 12.08 1.50 -14.53
N LYS A 209 12.00 1.73 -13.24
CA LYS A 209 13.16 2.13 -12.44
C LYS A 209 13.74 0.88 -11.82
N SER A 210 15.07 0.79 -11.72
CA SER A 210 15.62 -0.18 -10.78
C SER A 210 15.42 0.37 -9.37
N PHE A 211 15.13 -0.51 -8.41
CA PHE A 211 14.97 -0.07 -7.03
C PHE A 211 16.28 0.51 -6.46
N LYS A 212 17.43 0.07 -6.97
CA LYS A 212 18.74 0.62 -6.59
C LYS A 212 18.96 2.03 -7.15
N ASP A 213 18.49 2.29 -8.36
CA ASP A 213 18.63 3.59 -9.03
C ASP A 213 17.59 4.59 -8.56
N SER A 214 16.50 4.11 -8.00
CA SER A 214 15.59 4.94 -7.25
C SER A 214 16.21 5.26 -5.88
N LYS A 215 17.17 6.18 -5.88
CA LYS A 215 17.86 6.60 -4.65
C LYS A 215 16.88 7.15 -3.60
N GLU A 216 15.79 7.82 -4.00
CA GLU A 216 14.80 8.38 -3.05
C GLU A 216 13.35 8.53 -3.58
N PRO A 217 12.69 7.49 -4.09
CA PRO A 217 11.41 7.68 -4.78
C PRO A 217 10.16 7.66 -3.90
N ILE A 218 10.32 7.66 -2.59
CA ILE A 218 9.19 7.78 -1.65
C ILE A 218 9.61 8.73 -0.52
N ALA A 219 10.80 9.35 -0.60
CA ALA A 219 11.20 10.39 0.35
C ALA A 219 10.16 11.48 0.43
N ALA A 220 9.55 11.85 -0.71
CA ALA A 220 8.46 12.80 -0.76
C ALA A 220 7.30 12.48 0.20
N VAL A 221 6.97 11.20 0.43
CA VAL A 221 5.95 10.82 1.42
C VAL A 221 6.37 11.15 2.84
N TYR A 222 7.67 11.04 3.14
CA TYR A 222 8.21 11.23 4.48
C TYR A 222 8.68 12.66 4.77
N THR A 223 9.15 13.38 3.76
CA THR A 223 9.86 14.66 3.91
C THR A 223 9.10 15.84 3.33
N ASN A 224 8.18 15.64 2.38
CA ASN A 224 7.42 16.75 1.80
C ASN A 224 6.37 17.23 2.81
N PRO A 225 6.39 18.50 3.25
CA PRO A 225 5.42 19.04 4.22
C PRO A 225 3.96 18.96 3.73
N HIS A 226 3.73 18.86 2.42
CA HIS A 226 2.40 18.69 1.83
C HIS A 226 1.93 17.24 1.79
N SER A 227 2.75 16.26 2.18
CA SER A 227 2.37 14.86 2.23
C SER A 227 1.21 14.64 3.19
N VAL A 228 0.14 14.02 2.69
CA VAL A 228 -1.09 13.74 3.46
C VAL A 228 -0.82 12.90 4.70
N PHE A 229 0.22 12.08 4.67
CA PHE A 229 0.60 11.25 5.81
C PHE A 229 1.24 12.06 6.94
N LEU A 230 1.60 13.33 6.71
CA LEU A 230 2.16 14.22 7.71
C LEU A 230 1.09 15.11 8.37
N HIS A 231 0.03 15.48 7.64
CA HIS A 231 -0.95 16.47 8.14
C HIS A 231 -2.38 15.94 8.30
N GLN A 232 -2.77 14.86 7.63
CA GLN A 232 -4.15 14.33 7.74
C GLN A 232 -4.39 13.41 8.94
N GLY A 233 -3.39 13.25 9.81
CA GLY A 233 -3.48 12.44 11.01
C GLY A 233 -2.98 11.01 10.85
N ILE A 234 -3.34 10.18 11.84
CA ILE A 234 -3.08 8.74 11.79
C ILE A 234 -3.87 8.14 10.63
N TYR A 235 -3.19 7.37 9.78
CA TYR A 235 -3.83 6.58 8.74
C TYR A 235 -3.33 5.15 8.81
N ALA A 236 -4.27 4.22 8.95
CA ALA A 236 -3.97 2.80 8.98
C ALA A 236 -5.11 1.98 8.37
N PHE A 237 -4.79 0.93 7.64
CA PHE A 237 -5.75 0.01 7.07
C PHE A 237 -5.27 -1.42 7.25
N ARG A 238 -6.21 -2.31 7.55
CA ARG A 238 -5.94 -3.73 7.70
C ARG A 238 -7.16 -4.58 7.36
N TYR A 239 -6.94 -5.68 6.67
CA TYR A 239 -7.91 -6.78 6.64
C TYR A 239 -7.83 -7.59 7.94
N LEU A 240 -8.97 -7.78 8.59
CA LEU A 240 -9.13 -8.69 9.72
C LEU A 240 -9.34 -10.13 9.24
N SER A 241 -10.09 -10.30 8.14
CA SER A 241 -10.30 -11.57 7.46
C SER A 241 -10.67 -11.35 6.00
N ILE A 242 -10.32 -12.30 5.14
CA ILE A 242 -10.82 -12.41 3.76
C ILE A 242 -11.14 -13.89 3.53
N ASN A 243 -12.37 -14.19 3.13
CA ASN A 243 -12.77 -15.53 2.73
C ASN A 243 -12.24 -15.86 1.32
N GLU A 244 -11.93 -17.12 1.05
CA GLU A 244 -11.31 -17.53 -0.20
C GLU A 244 -12.27 -17.55 -1.39
N ASP A 245 -13.54 -17.84 -1.14
CA ASP A 245 -14.47 -18.27 -2.19
C ASP A 245 -15.48 -17.20 -2.64
N ASP A 246 -15.76 -16.17 -1.84
CA ASP A 246 -16.92 -15.29 -2.05
C ASP A 246 -16.63 -13.78 -1.96
N ASP A 247 -15.36 -13.39 -1.94
CA ASP A 247 -14.92 -12.01 -1.70
C ASP A 247 -15.54 -11.40 -0.42
N ASP A 248 -15.94 -12.22 0.57
CA ASP A 248 -16.33 -11.72 1.90
C ASP A 248 -15.07 -11.31 2.68
N TYR A 249 -15.14 -10.17 3.35
CA TYR A 249 -14.04 -9.64 4.12
C TYR A 249 -14.53 -8.83 5.30
N LYS A 250 -13.65 -8.74 6.30
CA LYS A 250 -13.73 -7.77 7.37
C LYS A 250 -12.47 -6.95 7.34
N ALA A 251 -12.59 -5.64 7.37
CA ALA A 251 -11.47 -4.72 7.37
C ALA A 251 -11.73 -3.54 8.31
N VAL A 252 -10.65 -2.90 8.72
CA VAL A 252 -10.66 -1.69 9.51
C VAL A 252 -9.79 -0.64 8.87
N CYS A 253 -10.25 0.60 8.91
CA CYS A 253 -9.52 1.78 8.47
C CYS A 253 -9.56 2.83 9.58
N ILE A 254 -8.39 3.34 9.94
CA ILE A 254 -8.21 4.51 10.78
C ILE A 254 -7.90 5.68 9.87
N ARG A 255 -8.63 6.78 10.05
CA ARG A 255 -8.38 8.04 9.36
C ARG A 255 -8.56 9.20 10.34
N GLY A 256 -7.46 9.82 10.74
CA GLY A 256 -7.48 10.83 11.78
C GLY A 256 -8.17 10.26 13.02
N LYS A 257 -9.21 10.95 13.50
CA LYS A 257 -10.00 10.57 14.69
C LYS A 257 -11.20 9.66 14.39
N GLU A 258 -11.16 8.91 13.30
CA GLU A 258 -12.26 8.03 12.88
C GLU A 258 -11.78 6.58 12.77
N LEU A 259 -12.56 5.66 13.34
CA LEU A 259 -12.47 4.23 13.06
C LEU A 259 -13.60 3.83 12.12
N ILE A 260 -13.24 3.09 11.09
CA ILE A 260 -14.15 2.67 10.05
C ILE A 260 -14.06 1.17 9.94
N ARG A 261 -15.16 0.49 10.29
CA ARG A 261 -15.29 -0.95 10.15
C ARG A 261 -16.02 -1.25 8.85
N ILE A 262 -15.47 -2.16 8.08
CA ILE A 262 -15.90 -2.44 6.71
C ILE A 262 -16.11 -3.93 6.57
N THR A 263 -17.27 -4.29 6.03
CA THR A 263 -17.59 -5.63 5.56
C THR A 263 -18.00 -5.58 4.09
N LYS A 264 -18.33 -6.73 3.50
CA LYS A 264 -18.87 -6.77 2.14
C LYS A 264 -20.22 -6.05 2.03
N GLU A 265 -21.05 -6.06 3.08
CA GLU A 265 -22.42 -5.51 3.06
C GLU A 265 -22.52 -4.17 3.78
N THR A 266 -21.76 -4.00 4.86
CA THR A 266 -21.94 -2.89 5.80
C THR A 266 -20.67 -2.08 6.01
N ARG A 267 -20.88 -0.84 6.41
CA ARG A 267 -19.84 0.09 6.83
C ARG A 267 -20.34 0.90 8.01
N SER A 268 -19.54 0.99 9.07
CA SER A 268 -19.82 1.83 10.24
C SER A 268 -18.65 2.75 10.53
N VAL A 269 -18.94 3.99 10.91
CA VAL A 269 -17.93 4.99 11.31
C VAL A 269 -18.15 5.32 12.79
N GLU A 270 -17.10 5.21 13.57
CA GLU A 270 -17.02 5.62 14.97
C GLU A 270 -16.03 6.80 15.06
N LYS A 271 -16.44 7.88 15.73
CA LYS A 271 -15.66 9.11 15.86
C LYS A 271 -15.18 9.28 17.29
N PHE A 272 -13.94 9.73 17.43
CA PHE A 272 -13.29 9.96 18.72
C PHE A 272 -13.06 11.46 18.92
N ALA A 273 -13.09 11.92 20.17
CA ALA A 273 -12.85 13.32 20.50
C ALA A 273 -11.34 13.66 20.40
N SER A 274 -10.48 12.72 20.79
CA SER A 274 -9.02 12.87 20.79
C SER A 274 -8.30 11.64 20.21
N TYR A 275 -7.01 11.78 19.90
CA TYR A 275 -6.18 10.62 19.56
C TYR A 275 -5.88 9.74 20.78
N ALA A 276 -5.88 10.33 21.99
CA ALA A 276 -5.78 9.57 23.23
C ALA A 276 -6.93 8.57 23.39
N ASP A 277 -8.16 8.98 23.07
CA ASP A 277 -9.33 8.08 23.10
C ASP A 277 -9.22 6.94 22.07
N MET A 278 -8.41 7.11 21.03
CA MET A 278 -8.14 6.06 20.03
C MET A 278 -7.05 5.08 20.42
N GLU A 279 -6.23 5.36 21.43
CA GLU A 279 -5.10 4.49 21.79
C GLU A 279 -5.53 3.02 22.02
N PRO A 280 -6.62 2.73 22.78
CA PRO A 280 -7.09 1.35 22.98
C PRO A 280 -7.46 0.67 21.66
N ILE A 281 -8.12 1.40 20.77
CA ILE A 281 -8.57 0.91 19.46
C ILE A 281 -7.40 0.61 18.54
N LEU A 282 -6.38 1.47 18.52
CA LEU A 282 -5.16 1.25 17.76
C LEU A 282 -4.45 -0.03 18.22
N LYS A 283 -4.40 -0.29 19.54
CA LYS A 283 -3.82 -1.52 20.10
C LYS A 283 -4.66 -2.76 19.81
N GLU A 284 -5.99 -2.64 19.84
CA GLU A 284 -6.92 -3.73 19.51
C GLU A 284 -6.75 -4.18 18.06
N TYR A 285 -6.84 -3.26 17.10
CA TYR A 285 -6.83 -3.59 15.68
C TYR A 285 -5.44 -3.71 15.06
N PHE A 286 -4.44 -3.05 15.64
CA PHE A 286 -3.06 -3.07 15.18
C PHE A 286 -2.08 -3.52 16.28
N PRO A 287 -2.29 -4.71 16.89
CA PRO A 287 -1.48 -5.19 18.01
C PRO A 287 -0.03 -5.51 17.62
N MET A 288 0.24 -5.63 16.31
CA MET A 288 1.59 -5.80 15.78
C MET A 288 2.44 -4.54 15.88
N ILE A 289 1.83 -3.36 16.03
CA ILE A 289 2.55 -2.09 16.13
C ILE A 289 3.01 -1.91 17.59
N PRO A 290 4.32 -1.73 17.84
CA PRO A 290 4.82 -1.51 19.19
C PRO A 290 4.11 -0.33 19.88
N SER A 291 3.71 -0.51 21.15
CA SER A 291 2.99 0.53 21.90
C SER A 291 3.71 1.87 21.94
N GLN A 292 5.04 1.86 21.94
CA GLN A 292 5.85 3.07 21.88
C GLN A 292 5.66 3.86 20.57
N HIS A 293 5.44 3.17 19.43
CA HIS A 293 5.16 3.84 18.15
C HIS A 293 3.76 4.46 18.17
N VAL A 294 2.77 3.74 18.71
CA VAL A 294 1.40 4.26 18.87
C VAL A 294 1.38 5.54 19.70
N LYS A 295 1.99 5.51 20.89
CA LYS A 295 2.07 6.68 21.78
C LYS A 295 2.78 7.86 21.12
N ALA A 296 3.88 7.60 20.42
CA ALA A 296 4.63 8.65 19.76
C ALA A 296 3.86 9.25 18.58
N SER A 297 3.09 8.46 17.84
CA SER A 297 2.17 8.96 16.80
C SER A 297 1.04 9.81 17.37
N ILE A 298 0.42 9.38 18.47
CA ILE A 298 -0.63 10.17 19.15
C ILE A 298 -0.08 11.53 19.56
N ALA A 299 1.07 11.54 20.26
CA ALA A 299 1.72 12.78 20.67
C ALA A 299 2.09 13.67 19.46
N HIS A 300 2.49 13.07 18.34
CA HIS A 300 2.80 13.82 17.12
C HIS A 300 1.57 14.52 16.54
N TYR A 301 0.44 13.83 16.43
CA TYR A 301 -0.77 14.37 15.79
C TYR A 301 -1.70 15.15 16.73
N ASP A 302 -1.50 15.08 18.05
CA ASP A 302 -2.13 15.98 19.02
C ASP A 302 -1.46 17.37 19.05
N MET A 303 -0.24 17.49 18.52
CA MET A 303 0.46 18.77 18.37
C MET A 303 0.05 19.47 17.07
N PRO A 304 -0.22 20.80 17.08
CA PRO A 304 -0.38 21.58 15.86
C PRO A 304 0.85 21.42 14.95
N PHE A 305 0.63 21.30 13.65
CA PHE A 305 1.71 21.03 12.69
C PHE A 305 2.78 22.13 12.71
N GLU A 306 2.34 23.38 12.84
CA GLU A 306 3.18 24.57 12.92
C GLU A 306 4.08 24.55 14.16
N ASP A 307 3.62 23.96 15.25
CA ASP A 307 4.41 23.81 16.47
C ASP A 307 5.37 22.62 16.39
N ALA A 308 4.98 21.54 15.71
CA ALA A 308 5.85 20.41 15.44
C ALA A 308 7.10 20.79 14.61
N LEU A 309 6.99 21.81 13.76
CA LEU A 309 8.11 22.37 12.98
C LEU A 309 9.12 23.15 13.83
N LYS A 310 8.74 23.60 15.04
CA LYS A 310 9.59 24.43 15.92
C LYS A 310 10.44 23.61 16.91
N LEU A 311 10.19 22.31 17.04
CA LEU A 311 10.94 21.45 17.96
C LEU A 311 12.40 21.24 17.48
N PRO A 312 13.34 20.89 18.41
CA PRO A 312 14.72 20.41 18.16
C PRO A 312 14.96 19.64 16.84
N SER A 313 16.17 19.28 16.40
CA SER A 313 16.38 17.99 15.68
C SER A 313 16.82 16.86 16.63
N VAL A 314 16.57 15.56 16.32
CA VAL A 314 16.94 14.43 17.23
C VAL A 314 18.45 14.29 17.19
N ARG A 315 19.03 14.58 16.03
CA ARG A 315 20.47 14.75 15.86
C ARG A 315 21.03 15.84 16.79
N GLU A 316 20.43 17.02 16.86
CA GLU A 316 20.86 18.07 17.82
C GLU A 316 20.81 17.63 19.28
N ARG A 317 19.86 16.77 19.67
CA ARG A 317 19.81 16.24 21.04
C ARG A 317 20.91 15.21 21.33
N LEU A 318 21.39 14.49 20.33
CA LEU A 318 22.47 13.50 20.48
C LEU A 318 23.87 14.12 20.41
N TYR A 319 24.00 15.35 19.89
CA TYR A 319 25.27 16.09 19.83
C TYR A 319 25.43 17.14 20.93
N ASN A 320 24.43 17.32 21.80
CA ASN A 320 24.46 18.25 22.94
C ASN A 320 24.61 17.54 24.31
N TYR A 321 25.01 16.27 24.30
CA TYR A 321 25.48 15.48 25.45
C TYR A 321 26.82 14.84 25.11
#